data_AF-A0A522CK33-F1
#
_entry.id   AF-A0A522CK33-F1
#
_cell.length_a   1.000
_cell.length_b   1.000
_cell.length_c   1.000
_cell.angle_alpha   90.00
_cell.angle_beta   90.00
_cell.angle_gamma   90.00
#
_symmetry.space_group_name_H-M   'P 1'
#
loop_
_entity.id
_entity.type
_entity.pdbx_description
1 polymer ?
#
loop_
_entity_poly.entity_id
_entity_poly.type
_entity_poly.pdbx_seq_one_letter_code
_entity_poly.pdbx_strand_id
1 'polypeptide(L)'
;MSAFGPIGKVTPFLSTQPWAINRDGVAVGVSQRDDRWFTAFVRRDGETLELQTLIDPALGWELAAAYDINDAGQITGAGYVNGRQSAFILTPIKTTGAVPEPGAWALMILGFGAAGASLRRRPVAA
;
A
#
# COMPACT_ATOMS: atom_id res chain seq x y z
N MET A 1 -0.64 -12.22 -9.05
CA MET A 1 -1.27 -10.88 -9.03
C MET A 1 -0.74 -10.19 -7.80
N SER A 2 0.25 -9.33 -7.96
CA SER A 2 0.96 -8.70 -6.84
C SER A 2 0.31 -7.36 -6.51
N ALA A 3 0.19 -7.10 -5.22
CA ALA A 3 -0.79 -6.20 -4.64
C ALA A 3 -0.04 -4.99 -4.00
N PHE A 4 -0.44 -3.74 -4.28
CA PHE A 4 0.05 -2.50 -3.63
C PHE A 4 -0.53 -2.24 -2.23
N GLY A 5 0.31 -2.21 -1.18
CA GLY A 5 -0.05 -1.87 0.21
C GLY A 5 0.12 -0.38 0.58
N PRO A 6 -0.30 0.05 1.79
CA PRO A 6 -0.25 1.44 2.21
C PRO A 6 1.11 1.89 2.78
N ILE A 7 1.45 3.14 2.43
CA ILE A 7 2.58 4.02 2.81
C ILE A 7 3.98 3.39 2.70
N GLY A 8 4.58 3.58 1.53
CA GLY A 8 5.99 3.30 1.29
C GLY A 8 6.89 4.22 2.11
N LYS A 9 8.16 3.83 2.32
CA LYS A 9 9.12 4.74 2.95
C LYS A 9 9.42 5.88 1.98
N VAL A 10 9.41 7.11 2.49
CA VAL A 10 10.08 8.24 1.83
C VAL A 10 11.58 8.03 2.01
N THR A 11 12.21 7.37 1.05
CA THR A 11 13.66 7.21 1.02
C THR A 11 14.29 8.45 0.40
N PRO A 12 15.39 9.00 0.96
CA PRO A 12 16.12 10.06 0.29
C PRO A 12 16.71 9.50 -1.01
N PHE A 13 16.30 10.06 -2.14
CA PHE A 13 16.87 9.75 -3.45
C PHE A 13 17.89 10.82 -3.81
N LEU A 14 19.04 10.42 -4.34
CA LEU A 14 20.04 11.35 -4.86
C LEU A 14 19.50 12.10 -6.08
N SER A 15 18.74 11.41 -6.93
CA SER A 15 18.05 11.97 -8.07
C SER A 15 16.85 11.11 -8.47
N THR A 16 15.86 11.73 -9.11
CA THR A 16 14.70 11.04 -9.70
C THR A 16 14.55 11.45 -11.16
N GLN A 17 14.17 10.50 -12.01
CA GLN A 17 13.90 10.71 -13.42
C GLN A 17 12.51 10.15 -13.73
N PRO A 18 11.47 11.00 -13.83
CA PRO A 18 10.14 10.57 -14.21
C PRO A 18 10.13 10.18 -15.70
N TRP A 19 9.49 9.06 -16.01
CA TRP A 19 9.37 8.54 -17.38
C TRP A 19 7.92 8.49 -17.87
N ALA A 20 6.96 8.38 -16.96
CA ALA A 20 5.53 8.38 -17.30
C ALA A 20 4.68 9.07 -16.22
N ILE A 21 3.50 9.53 -16.60
CA ILE A 21 2.50 10.17 -15.73
C ILE A 21 1.10 9.84 -16.23
N ASN A 22 0.17 9.55 -15.32
CA ASN A 22 -1.23 9.31 -15.67
C ASN A 22 -2.12 10.56 -15.48
N ARG A 23 -3.41 10.46 -15.84
CA ARG A 23 -4.36 11.59 -15.75
C ARG A 23 -4.54 12.16 -14.33
N ASP A 24 -4.28 11.36 -13.30
CA ASP A 24 -4.44 11.73 -11.89
C ASP A 24 -3.19 12.44 -11.35
N GLY A 25 -2.19 12.70 -12.20
CA GLY A 25 -0.93 13.32 -11.82
C GLY A 25 0.04 12.38 -11.10
N VAL A 26 -0.21 11.07 -11.13
CA VAL A 26 0.70 10.07 -10.56
C VAL A 26 1.82 9.82 -11.56
N ALA A 27 3.05 10.14 -11.17
CA ALA A 27 4.24 9.94 -12.01
C ALA A 27 5.06 8.74 -11.54
N VAL A 28 5.69 8.04 -12.48
CA VAL A 28 6.58 6.91 -12.21
C VAL A 28 7.88 7.05 -12.96
N GLY A 29 8.91 6.33 -12.51
CA GLY A 29 10.19 6.31 -13.20
C GLY A 29 11.26 5.58 -12.41
N VAL A 30 12.47 6.10 -12.53
CA VAL A 30 13.67 5.59 -11.86
C VAL A 30 14.23 6.62 -10.87
N SER A 31 14.68 6.14 -9.73
CA SER A 31 15.41 6.92 -8.73
C SER A 31 16.78 6.31 -8.48
N GLN A 32 17.78 7.16 -8.24
CA GLN A 32 19.10 6.72 -7.81
C GLN A 32 19.17 6.73 -6.28
N ARG A 33 19.50 5.57 -5.70
CA ARG A 33 19.79 5.41 -4.26
C ARG A 33 21.25 5.76 -3.95
N ASP A 34 21.55 6.02 -2.68
CA ASP A 34 22.90 6.37 -2.18
C ASP A 34 23.96 5.29 -2.48
N ASP A 35 23.52 4.04 -2.62
CA ASP A 35 24.34 2.88 -2.98
C ASP A 35 24.64 2.77 -4.50
N ARG A 36 24.24 3.79 -5.29
CA ARG A 36 24.33 3.86 -6.75
C ARG A 36 23.49 2.83 -7.50
N TRP A 37 22.61 2.10 -6.83
CA TRP A 37 21.60 1.27 -7.49
C TRP A 37 20.36 2.09 -7.85
N PHE A 38 19.75 1.70 -8.97
CA PHE A 38 18.48 2.27 -9.39
C PHE A 38 17.32 1.52 -8.73
N THR A 39 16.27 2.25 -8.37
CA THR A 39 15.00 1.70 -7.88
C THR A 39 13.83 2.35 -8.60
N ALA A 40 12.72 1.63 -8.72
CA ALA A 40 11.50 2.20 -9.24
C ALA A 40 10.85 3.14 -8.20
N PHE A 41 10.30 4.27 -8.64
CA PHE A 41 9.54 5.18 -7.77
C PHE A 41 8.15 5.47 -8.32
N VAL A 42 7.25 5.84 -7.40
CA VAL A 42 5.95 6.46 -7.69
C VAL A 42 5.87 7.79 -6.96
N ARG A 43 5.43 8.84 -7.65
CA ARG A 43 5.17 10.14 -7.08
C ARG A 43 3.69 10.45 -7.16
N ARG A 44 3.07 10.72 -6.02
CA ARG A 44 1.64 11.02 -5.87
C ARG A 44 1.46 12.04 -4.76
N ASP A 45 0.56 13.01 -4.96
CA ASP A 45 0.21 14.02 -3.96
C ASP A 45 1.41 14.78 -3.37
N GLY A 46 2.45 14.98 -4.19
CA GLY A 46 3.70 15.66 -3.79
C GLY A 46 4.73 14.79 -3.09
N GLU A 47 4.40 13.53 -2.78
CA GLU A 47 5.29 12.56 -2.14
C GLU A 47 5.91 11.62 -3.16
N THR A 48 7.20 11.31 -3.02
CA THR A 48 7.88 10.28 -3.81
C THR A 48 8.12 9.06 -2.92
N LEU A 49 7.60 7.91 -3.34
CA LEU A 49 7.72 6.64 -2.64
C LEU A 49 8.53 5.65 -3.48
N GLU A 50 9.34 4.84 -2.82
CA GLU A 50 10.01 3.72 -3.47
C GLU A 50 9.00 2.59 -3.74
N LEU A 51 8.83 2.18 -5.00
CA LEU A 51 7.89 1.13 -5.39
C LEU A 51 8.16 -0.18 -4.66
N GLN A 52 9.43 -0.47 -4.40
CA GLN A 52 9.88 -1.67 -3.68
C GLN A 52 9.20 -1.80 -2.31
N THR A 53 8.92 -0.67 -1.66
CA THR A 53 8.33 -0.65 -0.31
C THR A 53 6.81 -0.86 -0.32
N LEU A 54 6.18 -0.85 -1.50
CA LEU A 54 4.74 -0.98 -1.67
C LEU A 54 4.29 -2.39 -2.07
N ILE A 55 5.24 -3.28 -2.36
CA ILE A 55 4.96 -4.67 -2.71
C ILE A 55 5.29 -5.60 -1.54
N ASP A 56 4.65 -6.78 -1.51
CA ASP A 56 4.98 -7.82 -0.54
C ASP A 56 6.44 -8.29 -0.76
N PRO A 57 7.34 -8.13 0.24
CA PRO A 57 8.73 -8.56 0.11
C PRO A 57 8.87 -10.07 -0.10
N ALA A 58 7.87 -10.88 0.30
CA ALA A 58 7.88 -12.32 0.06
C ALA A 58 7.80 -12.70 -1.43
N LEU A 59 7.46 -11.76 -2.31
CA LEU A 59 7.48 -11.96 -3.76
C LEU A 59 8.89 -12.07 -4.34
N GLY A 60 9.93 -11.68 -3.59
CA GLY A 60 11.34 -11.81 -3.99
C GLY A 60 11.74 -10.93 -5.18
N TRP A 61 10.95 -9.88 -5.46
CA TRP A 61 11.25 -8.91 -6.50
C TRP A 61 12.13 -7.79 -5.99
N GLU A 62 13.11 -7.42 -6.81
CA GLU A 62 13.87 -6.18 -6.74
C GLU A 62 13.46 -5.29 -7.92
N LEU A 63 12.65 -4.25 -7.67
CA LEU A 63 12.10 -3.38 -8.70
C LEU A 63 13.12 -2.32 -9.10
N ALA A 64 13.65 -2.41 -10.32
CA ALA A 64 14.72 -1.54 -10.79
C ALA A 64 14.20 -0.26 -11.46
N ALA A 65 13.13 -0.37 -12.26
CA ALA A 65 12.56 0.78 -12.95
C ALA A 65 11.06 0.59 -13.27
N ALA A 66 10.30 1.68 -13.18
CA ALA A 66 8.94 1.76 -13.71
C ALA A 66 8.96 2.51 -15.04
N TYR A 67 8.46 1.87 -16.10
CA TYR A 67 8.50 2.42 -17.46
C TYR A 67 7.25 3.20 -17.81
N ASP A 68 6.09 2.72 -17.37
CA ASP A 68 4.80 3.31 -17.74
C ASP A 68 3.76 3.15 -16.65
N ILE A 69 2.76 4.05 -16.66
CA ILE A 69 1.59 4.02 -15.78
C ILE A 69 0.34 4.37 -16.58
N ASN A 70 -0.71 3.55 -16.44
CA ASN A 70 -2.01 3.86 -17.03
C ASN A 70 -2.94 4.59 -16.03
N ASP A 71 -4.07 5.04 -16.53
CA ASP A 71 -5.06 5.75 -15.72
C ASP A 71 -5.79 4.89 -14.69
N ALA A 72 -5.67 3.56 -14.75
CA ALA A 72 -6.12 2.67 -13.68
C ALA A 72 -5.08 2.54 -12.56
N GLY A 73 -3.95 3.25 -12.66
CA GLY A 73 -2.82 3.20 -11.74
C GLY A 73 -1.96 1.93 -11.89
N GLN A 74 -2.14 1.16 -12.96
CA GLN A 74 -1.29 0.00 -13.21
C GLN A 74 0.06 0.46 -13.74
N ILE A 75 1.13 -0.11 -13.19
CA ILE A 75 2.50 0.28 -13.49
C ILE A 75 3.21 -0.89 -14.14
N THR A 76 3.85 -0.66 -15.29
CA THR A 76 4.74 -1.63 -15.94
C THR A 76 6.19 -1.25 -15.71
N GLY A 77 7.07 -2.25 -15.71
CA GLY A 77 8.49 -2.01 -15.44
C GLY A 77 9.34 -3.25 -15.57
N ALA A 78 10.61 -3.12 -15.17
CA ALA A 78 11.53 -4.23 -15.07
C ALA A 78 12.22 -4.25 -13.70
N GLY A 79 12.55 -5.45 -13.28
CA GLY A 79 13.28 -5.72 -12.06
C GLY A 79 13.92 -7.10 -12.12
N TYR A 80 14.38 -7.56 -10.97
CA TYR A 80 14.97 -8.87 -10.82
C TYR A 80 14.09 -9.72 -9.90
N VAL A 81 13.89 -10.98 -10.27
CA VAL A 81 13.25 -11.98 -9.41
C VAL A 81 14.12 -13.23 -9.47
N ASN A 82 14.55 -13.72 -8.31
CA ASN A 82 15.52 -14.82 -8.21
C ASN A 82 16.80 -14.58 -9.03
N GLY A 83 17.30 -13.34 -9.05
CA GLY A 83 18.49 -12.94 -9.81
C GLY A 83 18.31 -12.85 -11.33
N ARG A 84 17.10 -13.11 -11.86
CA ARG A 84 16.80 -13.01 -13.29
C ARG A 84 16.02 -11.74 -13.58
N GLN A 85 16.51 -10.95 -14.53
CA GLN A 85 15.79 -9.78 -15.01
C GLN A 85 14.47 -10.21 -15.67
N SER A 86 13.37 -9.61 -15.22
CA SER A 86 12.01 -9.92 -15.68
C SER A 86 11.16 -8.65 -15.73
N ALA A 87 10.20 -8.61 -16.65
CA ALA A 87 9.19 -7.56 -16.69
C ALA A 87 8.12 -7.81 -15.63
N PHE A 88 7.53 -6.74 -15.11
CA PHE A 88 6.41 -6.82 -14.17
C PHE A 88 5.25 -5.92 -14.60
N ILE A 89 4.07 -6.26 -14.09
CA ILE A 89 2.94 -5.34 -13.97
C ILE A 89 2.49 -5.33 -12.52
N LEU A 90 2.40 -4.15 -11.94
CA LEU A 90 1.82 -3.95 -10.61
C LEU A 90 0.42 -3.38 -10.76
N THR A 91 -0.52 -3.90 -9.97
CA THR A 91 -1.93 -3.49 -10.00
C THR A 91 -2.34 -2.98 -8.62
N PRO A 92 -2.87 -1.75 -8.51
CA PRO A 92 -3.29 -1.17 -7.23
C PRO A 92 -4.25 -2.09 -6.46
N ILE A 93 -4.03 -2.29 -5.16
CA ILE A 93 -5.06 -2.86 -4.30
C ILE A 93 -6.06 -1.76 -4.02
N LYS A 94 -7.33 -2.01 -4.34
CA LYS A 94 -8.42 -1.24 -3.76
C LYS A 94 -8.58 -1.71 -2.33
N THR A 95 -8.00 -0.99 -1.37
CA THR A 95 -8.31 -1.21 0.04
C THR A 95 -9.76 -0.79 0.27
N THR A 96 -10.70 -1.73 0.14
CA THR A 96 -12.01 -1.59 0.78
C THR A 96 -11.70 -1.54 2.27
N GLY A 97 -11.73 -0.35 2.86
CA GLY A 97 -11.35 -0.14 4.24
C GLY A 97 -12.19 -0.99 5.18
N ALA A 98 -11.70 -2.17 5.57
CA ALA A 98 -12.09 -2.78 6.82
C ALA A 98 -11.32 -2.07 7.93
N VAL A 99 -11.58 -0.75 8.07
CA VAL A 99 -11.30 -0.05 9.31
C VAL A 99 -12.34 -0.56 10.29
N PRO A 100 -11.98 -1.17 11.44
CA PRO A 100 -12.95 -1.33 12.51
C PRO A 100 -13.38 0.09 12.89
N GLU A 101 -14.58 0.50 12.49
CA GLU A 101 -15.06 1.81 12.89
C GLU A 101 -15.04 1.86 14.42
N PRO A 102 -14.51 2.94 15.04
CA PRO A 102 -14.55 3.10 16.49
C PRO A 102 -15.96 2.87 17.09
N GLY A 103 -17.01 3.07 16.29
CA GLY A 103 -18.40 2.75 16.62
C GLY A 103 -18.70 1.25 16.82
N ALA A 104 -17.99 0.32 16.17
CA ALA A 104 -18.24 -1.11 16.33
C ALA A 104 -17.94 -1.59 17.77
N TRP A 105 -16.87 -1.06 18.38
CA TRP A 105 -16.54 -1.29 19.78
C TRP A 105 -17.54 -0.62 20.71
N ALA A 106 -17.93 0.62 20.41
CA ALA A 106 -18.93 1.34 21.18
C ALA A 106 -20.29 0.61 21.17
N LEU A 107 -20.73 0.10 20.03
CA LEU A 107 -21.96 -0.67 19.88
C LEU A 107 -21.88 -2.04 20.58
N MET A 108 -20.73 -2.73 20.53
CA MET A 108 -20.54 -3.95 21.33
C MET A 108 -20.59 -3.65 22.83
N ILE A 109 -19.87 -2.64 23.30
CA ILE A 109 -19.87 -2.25 24.73
C ILE A 109 -21.27 -1.86 25.18
N LEU A 110 -21.99 -1.05 24.39
CA LEU A 110 -23.37 -0.66 24.68
C LEU A 110 -24.30 -1.88 24.70
N GLY A 111 -24.19 -2.77 23.71
CA GLY A 111 -25.01 -3.98 23.60
C GLY A 111 -24.78 -4.95 24.76
N PHE A 112 -23.52 -5.29 25.05
CA PHE A 112 -23.16 -6.19 26.15
C PHE A 112 -23.42 -5.55 27.53
N GLY A 113 -23.20 -4.24 27.67
CA GLY A 113 -23.54 -3.50 28.88
C GLY A 113 -25.03 -3.50 29.20
N ALA A 114 -25.87 -3.26 28.18
CA ALA A 114 -27.33 -3.31 28.33
C ALA A 114 -27.84 -4.72 28.64
N ALA A 115 -27.32 -5.74 27.94
CA ALA A 115 -27.66 -7.14 28.20
C ALA A 115 -27.28 -7.55 29.63
N GLY A 116 -26.05 -7.24 30.07
CA GLY A 116 -25.59 -7.51 31.43
C GLY A 116 -26.43 -6.80 32.51
N ALA A 117 -26.81 -5.55 32.27
CA ALA A 117 -27.68 -4.80 33.18
C ALA A 117 -29.09 -5.42 33.28
N SER A 118 -29.63 -5.93 32.17
CA SER A 118 -30.95 -6.58 32.14
C SER A 118 -30.98 -7.92 32.89
N LEU A 119 -29.90 -8.71 32.80
CA LEU A 119 -29.78 -10.01 33.48
C LEU A 119 -29.61 -9.86 34.99
N ARG A 120 -29.00 -8.77 35.47
CA ARG A 120 -28.85 -8.46 36.91
C ARG A 120 -30.16 -8.05 37.60
N ARG A 121 -31.21 -7.73 36.85
CA ARG A 121 -32.50 -7.27 37.40
C ARG A 121 -33.48 -8.40 37.70
N ARG A 122 -33.06 -9.67 37.75
CA ARG A 122 -33.94 -10.76 38.21
C ARG A 122 -33.95 -10.80 39.74
N PRO A 123 -35.03 -10.36 40.42
CA PRO A 123 -35.15 -10.56 41.87
C PRO A 123 -35.24 -12.06 42.15
N VAL A 124 -34.46 -12.52 43.12
CA VAL A 124 -34.61 -13.85 43.71
C VAL A 124 -35.94 -13.83 44.48
N ALA A 125 -36.94 -14.57 43.98
CA ALA A 125 -38.17 -14.80 44.72
C ALA A 125 -37.85 -15.72 45.92
N ALA A 126 -38.32 -15.32 47.11
CA ALA A 126 -38.18 -16.04 48.36
C ALA A 126 -39.13 -17.25 48.45
#